data_AF-A0A0N6ZFG5-F1
#
_entry.id   AF-A0A0N6ZFG5-F1
#
_cell.length_a   1.000
_cell.length_b   1.000
_cell.length_c   1.000
_cell.angle_alpha   90.00
_cell.angle_beta   90.00
_cell.angle_gamma   90.00
#
_symmetry.space_group_name_H-M   'P 1'
#
loop_
_entity.id
_entity.type
_entity.pdbx_description
1 polymer ?
#
loop_
_entity_poly.entity_id
_entity_poly.type
_entity_poly.pdbx_seq_one_letter_code
_entity_poly.pdbx_strand_id
1 'polypeptide(L)'
;MQPGTHFSFGDHKEHGFVASFTSSIPQHLAHWFLEREQFEPVPGEPGLYRLSEPERDGVRRTRQAVHDLRRHGYTVQADIRLNPALSAGPPRPVRPHGLQERRSRLAQAAAGRTTQRSTPPTTSPPSARPIPPKPTYAPTVHLTAAADGRSR
;
A
#
# COMPACT_ATOMS: atom_id res chain seq x y z
N MET A 1 30.88 6.65 -21.74
CA MET A 1 31.28 6.48 -20.34
C MET A 1 30.39 5.42 -19.73
N GLN A 2 30.92 4.29 -19.27
CA GLN A 2 30.09 3.34 -18.52
C GLN A 2 29.72 4.01 -17.18
N PRO A 3 28.44 4.07 -16.79
CA PRO A 3 28.09 4.58 -15.48
C PRO A 3 28.76 3.68 -14.44
N GLY A 4 29.54 4.29 -13.53
CA GLY A 4 30.17 3.55 -12.45
C GLY A 4 29.13 2.79 -11.63
N THR A 5 29.45 1.57 -11.19
CA THR A 5 28.61 0.81 -10.27
C THR A 5 28.42 1.61 -8.99
N HIS A 6 27.18 1.88 -8.60
CA HIS A 6 26.86 2.62 -7.38
C HIS A 6 26.78 1.70 -6.17
N PHE A 7 26.12 0.54 -6.35
CA PHE A 7 25.91 -0.45 -5.30
C PHE A 7 26.30 -1.85 -5.78
N SER A 8 26.79 -2.68 -4.85
CA SER A 8 27.11 -4.09 -5.08
C SER A 8 26.46 -4.93 -3.98
N PHE A 9 25.76 -6.00 -4.36
CA PHE A 9 25.12 -6.94 -3.45
C PHE A 9 25.69 -8.34 -3.62
N GLY A 10 25.95 -9.02 -2.51
CA GLY A 10 26.53 -10.36 -2.55
C GLY A 10 26.24 -11.18 -1.30
N ASP A 11 26.75 -12.40 -1.31
CA ASP A 11 26.73 -13.31 -0.16
C ASP A 11 28.09 -13.29 0.56
N HIS A 12 28.06 -13.15 1.89
CA HIS A 12 29.22 -13.11 2.77
C HIS A 12 29.12 -14.23 3.79
N LYS A 13 30.20 -15.01 3.94
CA LYS A 13 30.23 -16.21 4.78
C LYS A 13 29.85 -15.94 6.24
N GLU A 14 30.23 -14.79 6.76
CA GLU A 14 30.03 -14.44 8.18
C GLU A 14 28.82 -13.53 8.42
N HIS A 15 28.32 -12.85 7.39
CA HIS A 15 27.30 -11.80 7.53
C HIS A 15 26.03 -12.08 6.72
N GLY A 16 25.98 -13.20 5.99
CA GLY A 16 24.88 -13.54 5.11
C GLY A 16 24.84 -12.59 3.92
N PHE A 17 23.69 -11.97 3.66
CA PHE A 17 23.55 -11.04 2.54
C PHE A 17 24.15 -9.69 2.88
N VAL A 18 25.08 -9.22 2.04
CA VAL A 18 25.77 -7.94 2.22
C VAL A 18 25.56 -7.02 1.04
N ALA A 19 25.72 -5.73 1.33
CA ALA A 19 25.71 -4.65 0.35
C ALA A 19 26.92 -3.74 0.59
N SER A 20 27.52 -3.27 -0.49
CA SER A 20 28.52 -2.21 -0.46
C SER A 20 28.19 -1.14 -1.49
N PHE A 21 28.75 0.04 -1.30
CA PHE A 21 28.63 1.15 -2.24
C PHE A 21 30.01 1.64 -2.67
N THR A 22 30.09 2.26 -3.84
CA THR A 22 31.34 2.80 -4.37
C THR A 22 31.42 4.31 -4.17
N SER A 23 32.58 4.91 -4.46
CA SER A 23 32.77 6.36 -4.42
C SER A 23 31.96 7.14 -5.47
N SER A 24 31.25 6.47 -6.38
CA SER A 24 30.37 7.13 -7.35
C SER A 24 29.08 7.66 -6.74
N ILE A 25 28.76 7.32 -5.48
CA ILE A 25 27.61 7.81 -4.74
C ILE A 25 28.05 8.42 -3.40
N PRO A 26 27.45 9.54 -2.95
CA PRO A 26 27.74 10.09 -1.63
C PRO A 26 27.40 9.10 -0.52
N GLN A 27 28.30 8.93 0.45
CA GLN A 27 28.16 7.96 1.56
C GLN A 27 26.86 8.11 2.34
N HIS A 28 26.46 9.34 2.69
CA HIS A 28 25.23 9.58 3.45
C HIS A 28 23.98 9.14 2.67
N LEU A 29 24.03 9.22 1.35
CA LEU A 29 22.93 8.87 0.46
C LEU A 29 22.86 7.34 0.29
N ALA A 30 24.01 6.69 0.13
CA ALA A 30 24.10 5.23 0.15
C ALA A 30 23.60 4.65 1.48
N HIS A 31 24.04 5.23 2.61
CA HIS A 31 23.59 4.85 3.95
C HIS A 31 22.07 4.95 4.09
N TRP A 32 21.48 6.09 3.72
CA TRP A 32 20.04 6.30 3.78
C TRP A 32 19.24 5.28 2.96
N PHE A 33 19.70 4.93 1.75
CA PHE A 33 19.04 3.90 0.94
C PHE A 33 19.15 2.51 1.57
N LEU A 34 20.34 2.14 2.05
CA LEU A 34 20.59 0.82 2.62
C LEU A 34 19.81 0.61 3.92
N GLU A 35 19.73 1.59 4.81
CA GLU A 35 18.92 1.49 6.03
C GLU A 35 17.43 1.24 5.72
N ARG A 36 16.89 1.89 4.68
CA ARG A 36 15.49 1.68 4.25
C ARG A 36 15.24 0.31 3.65
N GLU A 37 16.24 -0.25 2.98
CA GLU A 37 16.24 -1.64 2.51
C GLU A 37 16.55 -2.65 3.63
N GLN A 38 16.58 -2.19 4.89
CA GLN A 38 16.82 -3.00 6.09
C GLN A 38 18.24 -3.60 6.10
N PHE A 39 19.20 -2.89 5.51
CA PHE A 39 20.62 -3.18 5.64
C PHE A 39 21.22 -2.30 6.72
N GLU A 40 21.95 -2.92 7.64
CA GLU A 40 22.62 -2.27 8.76
C GLU A 40 24.13 -2.21 8.52
N PRO A 41 24.81 -1.14 8.93
CA PRO A 41 26.26 -1.05 8.80
C PRO A 41 26.94 -2.14 9.64
N VAL A 42 27.98 -2.76 9.08
CA VAL A 42 28.78 -3.77 9.78
C VAL A 42 29.79 -3.06 10.70
N PRO A 43 29.78 -3.34 12.03
CA PRO A 43 30.78 -2.78 12.93
C PRO A 43 32.19 -3.22 12.51
N GLY A 44 33.11 -2.26 12.36
CA GLY A 44 34.50 -2.53 11.98
C GLY A 44 34.78 -2.48 10.48
N GLU A 45 33.75 -2.48 9.62
CA GLU A 45 33.91 -2.42 8.16
C GLU A 45 33.12 -1.25 7.54
N PRO A 46 33.72 -0.05 7.46
CA PRO A 46 33.05 1.11 6.91
C PRO A 46 32.73 0.90 5.42
N GLY A 47 31.47 1.11 5.05
CA GLY A 47 31.01 0.91 3.67
C GLY A 47 30.44 -0.48 3.38
N LEU A 48 30.56 -1.42 4.34
CA LEU A 48 29.88 -2.71 4.28
C LEU A 48 28.61 -2.67 5.13
N TYR A 49 27.54 -3.20 4.56
CA TYR A 49 26.25 -3.35 5.21
C TYR A 49 25.79 -4.80 5.12
N ARG A 50 25.12 -5.27 6.16
CA ARG A 50 24.52 -6.61 6.21
C ARG A 50 23.01 -6.49 6.29
N LEU A 51 22.29 -7.43 5.70
CA LEU A 51 20.85 -7.50 5.82
C LEU A 51 20.47 -7.83 7.27
N SER A 52 19.53 -7.08 7.85
CA SER A 52 18.95 -7.42 9.16
C SER A 52 18.11 -8.70 9.04
N GLU A 53 18.32 -9.65 9.95
CA GLU A 53 17.63 -10.95 9.96
C GLU A 53 17.73 -11.70 8.61
N PRO A 54 18.93 -12.15 8.19
CA PRO A 54 19.12 -12.78 6.88
C PRO A 54 18.36 -14.10 6.72
N GLU A 55 18.03 -14.79 7.82
CA GLU A 55 17.25 -16.02 7.81
C GLU A 55 15.78 -15.79 7.38
N ARG A 56 15.26 -14.58 7.60
CA ARG A 56 13.88 -14.24 7.28
C ARG A 56 13.79 -13.65 5.88
N ASP A 57 13.66 -14.57 4.91
CA ASP A 57 13.46 -14.25 3.49
C ASP A 57 14.61 -13.43 2.86
N GLY A 58 15.85 -13.64 3.32
CA GLY A 58 16.99 -12.80 2.96
C GLY A 58 17.25 -12.68 1.45
N VAL A 59 17.11 -13.79 0.71
CA VAL A 59 17.22 -13.79 -0.77
C VAL A 59 16.14 -12.91 -1.42
N ARG A 60 14.88 -13.03 -0.96
CA ARG A 60 13.76 -12.28 -1.54
C ARG A 60 13.89 -10.79 -1.25
N ARG A 61 14.26 -10.44 -0.01
CA ARG A 61 14.48 -9.05 0.41
C ARG A 61 15.67 -8.41 -0.31
N THR A 62 16.78 -9.11 -0.41
CA THR A 62 17.96 -8.61 -1.14
C THR A 62 17.67 -8.40 -2.62
N ARG A 63 16.93 -9.32 -3.26
CA ARG A 63 16.45 -9.13 -4.64
C ARG A 63 15.52 -7.93 -4.79
N GLN A 64 14.65 -7.69 -3.80
CA GLN A 64 13.76 -6.54 -3.77
C GLN A 64 14.57 -5.24 -3.68
N ALA A 65 15.55 -5.16 -2.79
CA ALA A 65 16.46 -4.01 -2.66
C ALA A 65 17.21 -3.72 -3.96
N VAL A 66 17.76 -4.75 -4.62
CA VAL A 66 18.43 -4.61 -5.91
C VAL A 66 17.47 -4.07 -6.97
N HIS A 67 16.24 -4.58 -7.01
CA HIS A 67 15.22 -4.11 -7.94
C HIS A 67 14.84 -2.65 -7.69
N ASP A 68 14.62 -2.28 -6.43
CA ASP A 68 14.20 -0.94 -6.05
C ASP A 68 15.30 0.08 -6.36
N LEU A 69 16.56 -0.19 -6.03
CA LEU A 69 17.67 0.71 -6.36
C LEU A 69 17.85 0.89 -7.88
N ARG A 70 17.69 -0.18 -8.68
CA ARG A 70 17.69 -0.08 -10.15
C ARG A 70 16.51 0.75 -10.67
N ARG A 71 15.33 0.62 -10.05
CA ARG A 71 14.15 1.43 -10.38
C ARG A 71 14.37 2.92 -10.10
N HIS A 72 15.21 3.27 -9.14
CA HIS A 72 15.63 4.65 -8.85
C HIS A 72 16.73 5.16 -9.81
N GLY A 73 17.18 4.35 -10.78
CA GLY A 73 18.18 4.74 -11.78
C GLY A 73 19.63 4.47 -11.38
N TYR A 74 19.87 3.81 -10.24
CA TYR A 74 21.23 3.45 -9.83
C TYR A 74 21.75 2.23 -10.59
N THR A 75 23.06 2.24 -10.84
CA THR A 75 23.75 1.07 -11.40
C THR A 75 24.08 0.11 -10.25
N VAL A 76 23.37 -1.02 -10.19
CA VAL A 76 23.50 -2.01 -9.12
C VAL A 76 24.04 -3.32 -9.67
N GLN A 77 25.18 -3.75 -9.16
CA GLN A 77 25.72 -5.09 -9.36
C GLN A 77 25.19 -6.02 -8.27
N ALA A 78 24.87 -7.25 -8.65
CA ALA A 78 24.39 -8.25 -7.71
C ALA A 78 24.86 -9.63 -8.17
N ASP A 79 25.25 -10.47 -7.21
CA ASP A 79 25.56 -11.87 -7.48
C ASP A 79 24.40 -12.56 -8.22
N ILE A 80 24.72 -13.58 -9.02
CA ILE A 80 23.76 -14.28 -9.90
C ILE A 80 22.50 -14.73 -9.15
N ARG A 81 22.65 -15.21 -7.91
CA ARG A 81 21.54 -15.66 -7.05
C ARG A 81 20.63 -14.52 -6.59
N LEU A 82 21.14 -13.30 -6.54
CA LEU A 82 20.48 -12.10 -6.05
C LEU A 82 20.01 -11.17 -7.18
N ASN A 83 20.39 -11.46 -8.43
CA ASN A 83 20.00 -10.65 -9.56
C ASN A 83 18.53 -10.92 -9.97
N PRO A 84 17.61 -9.96 -9.80
CA PRO A 84 16.21 -10.15 -10.13
C PRO A 84 15.98 -10.33 -11.64
N ALA A 85 16.88 -9.82 -12.49
CA ALA A 85 16.75 -9.94 -13.95
C ALA A 85 16.99 -11.38 -14.46
N LEU A 86 17.72 -12.21 -13.69
CA LEU A 86 17.96 -13.61 -14.03
C LEU A 86 16.88 -14.54 -13.45
N SER A 87 16.14 -14.06 -12.45
CA SER A 87 14.97 -14.75 -11.92
C SER A 87 13.73 -14.24 -12.66
N ALA A 88 13.50 -14.70 -13.88
CA ALA A 88 12.16 -14.67 -14.47
C ALA A 88 11.23 -15.42 -13.50
N GLY A 89 10.55 -14.68 -12.61
CA GLY A 89 9.60 -15.26 -11.68
C GLY A 89 8.48 -15.97 -12.45
N PRO A 90 7.85 -17.00 -11.87
CA PRO A 90 6.67 -17.59 -12.49
C PRO A 90 5.66 -16.46 -12.77
N PRO A 91 4.91 -16.51 -13.90
CA PRO A 91 3.99 -15.46 -14.28
C PRO A 91 3.11 -15.13 -13.09
N ARG A 92 3.11 -13.85 -12.69
CA ARG A 92 2.25 -13.34 -11.63
C ARG A 92 0.83 -13.81 -11.97
N PRO A 93 0.12 -14.55 -11.09
CA PRO A 93 -1.26 -14.88 -11.37
C PRO A 93 -2.00 -13.55 -11.52
N VAL A 94 -2.42 -13.25 -12.74
CA VAL A 94 -3.34 -12.17 -13.03
C VAL A 94 -4.57 -12.50 -12.21
N ARG A 95 -4.77 -11.80 -11.09
CA ARG A 95 -6.00 -11.96 -10.31
C ARG A 95 -7.14 -11.71 -11.31
N PRO A 96 -8.01 -12.69 -11.59
CA PRO A 96 -9.06 -12.48 -12.57
C PRO A 96 -9.95 -11.39 -12.01
N HIS A 97 -9.90 -10.22 -12.65
CA HIS A 97 -10.91 -9.20 -12.96
C HIS A 97 -12.27 -9.18 -12.19
N GLY A 98 -12.37 -9.72 -10.98
CA GLY A 98 -13.64 -9.91 -10.28
C GLY A 98 -14.28 -8.59 -9.86
N LEU A 99 -13.47 -7.53 -9.67
CA LEU A 99 -13.97 -6.18 -9.40
C LEU A 99 -14.68 -5.58 -10.61
N GLN A 100 -14.12 -5.76 -11.80
CA GLN A 100 -14.65 -5.18 -13.03
C GLN A 100 -15.79 -6.04 -13.58
N GLU A 101 -15.78 -7.35 -13.32
CA GLU A 101 -16.93 -8.25 -13.54
C GLU A 101 -18.11 -7.95 -12.60
N ARG A 102 -17.84 -7.66 -11.32
CA ARG A 102 -18.86 -7.18 -10.37
C ARG A 102 -19.45 -5.84 -10.80
N ARG A 103 -18.62 -4.91 -11.30
CA ARG A 103 -19.09 -3.63 -11.85
C ARG A 103 -19.98 -3.83 -13.08
N SER A 104 -19.61 -4.73 -13.99
CA SER A 104 -20.43 -5.05 -15.17
C SER A 104 -21.78 -5.66 -14.78
N ARG A 105 -21.84 -6.58 -13.80
CA ARG A 105 -23.12 -7.13 -13.31
C ARG A 105 -24.00 -6.06 -12.68
N LEU A 106 -23.43 -5.14 -11.91
CA LEU A 106 -24.19 -4.04 -11.31
C LEU A 106 -24.74 -3.07 -12.37
N ALA A 107 -23.97 -2.75 -13.41
CA ALA A 107 -24.43 -1.92 -14.52
C ALA A 107 -25.57 -2.60 -15.31
N GLN A 108 -25.48 -3.91 -15.55
CA GLN A 108 -26.54 -4.69 -16.21
C GLN A 108 -27.82 -4.76 -15.37
N ALA A 109 -27.71 -4.91 -14.05
CA ALA A 109 -28.86 -4.89 -13.14
C ALA A 109 -29.56 -3.53 -13.07
N ALA A 110 -28.82 -2.44 -13.26
CA ALA A 110 -29.39 -1.10 -13.35
C ALA A 110 -30.08 -0.86 -14.71
N ALA A 111 -29.51 -1.37 -15.80
CA ALA A 111 -30.08 -1.23 -17.14
C ALA A 111 -31.41 -2.00 -17.32
N GLY A 112 -31.62 -3.12 -16.61
CA GLY A 112 -32.84 -3.92 -16.69
C GLY A 112 -34.08 -3.33 -15.98
N ARG A 113 -33.95 -2.23 -15.21
CA ARG A 113 -35.05 -1.67 -14.41
C ARG A 113 -35.90 -0.59 -15.10
N THR A 114 -35.70 -0.32 -16.40
CA THR A 114 -36.31 0.86 -17.06
C THR A 114 -37.41 0.58 -18.11
N THR A 115 -37.97 -0.64 -18.20
CA THR A 115 -39.10 -0.90 -19.12
C THR A 115 -40.44 -1.29 -18.49
N GLN A 116 -40.58 -1.35 -17.16
CA GLN A 116 -41.92 -1.46 -16.56
C GLN A 116 -42.58 -0.09 -16.40
N ARG A 117 -43.02 0.45 -17.55
CA ARG A 117 -43.98 1.54 -17.63
C ARG A 117 -45.40 0.95 -17.56
N SER A 118 -46.15 1.44 -16.57
CA SER A 118 -47.61 1.61 -16.55
C SER A 118 -48.52 0.40 -16.27
N THR A 119 -48.95 0.28 -15.02
CA THR A 119 -50.39 0.28 -14.68
C THR A 119 -50.64 1.26 -13.53
N PRO A 120 -51.57 2.22 -13.65
CA PRO A 120 -51.99 3.05 -12.51
C PRO A 120 -52.90 2.21 -11.59
N PRO A 121 -52.67 2.19 -10.26
CA PRO A 121 -53.67 1.65 -9.35
C PRO A 121 -54.86 2.62 -9.30
N THR A 122 -56.06 2.14 -9.63
CA THR A 122 -57.32 2.82 -9.31
C THR A 122 -57.44 2.89 -7.78
N THR A 123 -57.05 4.02 -7.21
CA THR A 123 -57.30 4.34 -5.80
C THR A 123 -58.65 5.05 -5.71
N SER A 124 -59.65 4.32 -5.23
CA SER A 124 -60.91 4.89 -4.73
C SER A 124 -60.64 5.94 -3.64
N PRO A 125 -61.48 6.97 -3.48
CA PRO A 125 -61.29 8.01 -2.48
C PRO A 125 -61.32 7.45 -1.04
N PRO A 126 -60.63 8.11 -0.08
CA PRO A 126 -60.28 7.52 1.20
C PRO A 126 -61.48 7.43 2.15
N SER A 127 -61.79 6.22 2.59
CA SER A 127 -62.60 6.04 3.80
C SER A 127 -61.81 6.53 5.01
N ALA A 128 -62.40 7.47 5.75
CA ALA A 128 -61.83 8.16 6.90
C ALA A 128 -61.08 7.23 7.86
N ARG A 129 -59.80 7.50 8.09
CA ARG A 129 -59.07 6.97 9.26
C ARG A 129 -59.08 8.03 10.37
N PRO A 130 -59.49 7.69 11.60
CA PRO A 130 -59.44 8.61 12.72
C PRO A 130 -58.00 9.05 12.99
N ILE A 131 -57.82 10.34 13.23
CA ILE A 131 -56.55 10.94 13.64
C ILE A 131 -56.19 10.40 15.03
N PRO A 132 -54.99 9.81 15.24
CA PRO A 132 -54.55 9.43 16.59
C PRO A 132 -54.32 10.69 17.45
N PRO A 133 -54.69 10.69 18.74
CA PRO A 133 -54.50 11.85 19.61
C PRO A 133 -53.01 12.16 19.79
N LYS A 134 -52.70 13.47 19.85
CA LYS A 134 -51.33 13.97 20.07
C LYS A 134 -50.74 13.36 21.34
N PRO A 135 -49.54 12.74 21.29
CA PRO A 135 -48.85 12.31 22.50
C PRO A 135 -48.40 13.54 23.29
N THR A 136 -48.99 13.71 24.47
CA THR A 136 -48.62 14.68 25.51
C THR A 136 -47.35 14.21 26.22
N TYR A 137 -46.22 14.18 25.51
CA TYR A 137 -44.90 14.11 26.15
C TYR A 137 -43.80 14.59 25.20
N ALA A 138 -43.30 15.79 25.45
CA ALA A 138 -42.06 16.31 24.87
C ALA A 138 -41.03 16.39 26.02
N PRO A 139 -39.92 15.63 26.00
CA PRO A 139 -38.83 15.91 26.91
C PRO A 139 -38.14 17.20 26.45
N THR A 140 -38.39 18.28 27.19
CA THR A 140 -37.65 19.54 27.08
C THR A 140 -36.19 19.29 27.44
N VAL A 141 -35.33 19.11 26.43
CA VAL A 141 -33.88 19.17 26.63
C VAL A 141 -33.51 20.64 26.77
N HIS A 142 -33.36 21.10 28.00
CA HIS A 142 -32.76 22.40 28.29
C HIS A 142 -31.28 22.37 27.89
N LEU A 143 -30.95 23.03 26.78
CA LEU A 143 -29.58 23.36 26.44
C LEU A 143 -29.16 24.58 27.29
N THR A 144 -28.63 24.34 28.49
CA THR A 144 -28.02 25.40 29.29
C THR A 144 -26.67 25.76 28.70
N ALA A 145 -26.58 26.98 28.16
CA ALA A 145 -25.34 27.67 27.84
C ALA A 145 -24.95 28.64 28.98
N ALA A 146 -23.66 29.00 28.99
CA ALA A 146 -22.94 29.98 29.81
C ALA A 146 -22.46 29.45 31.18
N ALA A 147 -21.24 29.72 31.68
CA ALA A 147 -20.02 30.34 31.16
C ALA A 147 -18.93 30.15 32.24
N ASP A 148 -17.68 29.90 31.84
CA ASP A 148 -16.48 30.15 32.65
C ASP A 148 -15.33 30.22 31.63
N GLY A 149 -14.64 31.34 31.41
CA GLY A 149 -13.89 32.10 32.39
C GLY A 149 -12.42 32.06 31.92
N ARG A 150 -11.98 33.03 31.11
CA ARG A 150 -10.56 33.17 30.73
C ARG A 150 -10.14 34.64 30.78
N SER A 151 -9.61 35.02 31.93
CA SER A 151 -8.83 36.24 32.09
C SER A 151 -7.42 36.05 31.53
N ARG A 152 -6.87 37.17 31.07
CA ARG A 152 -5.57 37.38 30.41
C ARG A 152 -4.37 36.92 31.22
#